data_AF-A0A349P0I6-F1
#
_entry.id   AF-A0A349P0I6-F1
#
_cell.length_a   1.000
_cell.length_b   1.000
_cell.length_c   1.000
_cell.angle_alpha   90.00
_cell.angle_beta   90.00
_cell.angle_gamma   90.00
#
_symmetry.space_group_name_H-M   'P 1'
#
loop_
_entity.id
_entity.type
_entity.pdbx_description
1 polymer ?
#
loop_
_entity_poly.entity_id
_entity_poly.type
_entity_poly.pdbx_seq_one_letter_code
_entity_poly.pdbx_strand_id
1 'polypeptide(L)' 'MNEKFTILGEVFERKHFPNIARMFDRDPSNTEQQIQSIANAWHEGSIVSAAIAFESDLGYK' A
#
# COMPACT_ATOMS: atom_id res chain seq x y z
N MET A 1 19.22 -0.59 3.79
CA MET A 1 17.79 -0.95 3.67
C MET A 1 17.29 -0.42 2.33
N ASN A 2 16.47 -1.19 1.60
CA ASN A 2 15.91 -0.73 0.33
C ASN A 2 14.94 0.44 0.61
N GLU A 3 15.20 1.64 0.11
CA GLU A 3 14.36 2.82 0.41
C GLU A 3 12.98 2.79 -0.28
N LYS A 4 12.83 1.87 -1.24
CA LYS A 4 11.63 1.69 -2.06
C LYS A 4 11.12 0.26 -2.00
N PHE A 5 9.85 0.09 -2.33
CA PHE A 5 9.18 -1.20 -2.48
C PHE A 5 8.14 -1.11 -3.59
N THR A 6 7.77 -2.26 -4.16
CA THR A 6 6.83 -2.33 -5.28
C THR A 6 5.60 -3.10 -4.85
N ILE A 7 4.41 -2.55 -5.13
CA ILE A 7 3.12 -3.18 -4.88
C ILE A 7 2.33 -3.12 -6.18
N LEU A 8 1.89 -4.28 -6.68
CA LEU A 8 1.03 -4.37 -7.86
C LEU A 8 1.57 -3.59 -9.09
N GLY A 9 2.90 -3.55 -9.25
CA GLY A 9 3.58 -2.84 -10.33
C GLY A 9 3.94 -1.37 -10.05
N GLU A 10 3.38 -0.77 -8.99
CA GLU A 10 3.66 0.62 -8.58
C GLU A 10 4.81 0.69 -7.57
N VAL A 11 5.63 1.73 -7.67
CA VAL A 11 6.82 1.93 -6.81
C VAL A 11 6.55 2.99 -5.73
N PHE A 12 6.76 2.62 -4.47
CA PHE A 12 6.53 3.45 -3.30
C PHE A 12 7.81 3.72 -2.51
N GLU A 13 7.92 4.90 -1.90
CA GLU A 13 9.02 5.26 -1.01
C GLU A 13 8.65 4.98 0.45
N ARG A 14 9.48 4.22 1.17
CA ARG A 14 9.19 3.77 2.54
C ARG A 14 9.01 4.92 3.53
N LYS A 15 9.64 6.08 3.31
CA LYS A 15 9.45 7.28 4.14
C LYS A 15 8.02 7.84 4.07
N HIS A 16 7.31 7.61 2.97
CA HIS A 16 5.96 8.12 2.73
C HIS A 16 4.90 7.09 3.09
N PHE A 17 5.23 5.80 3.00
CA PHE A 17 4.34 4.67 3.28
C PHE A 17 4.92 3.71 4.32
N PRO A 18 5.30 4.19 5.53
CA PRO A 18 6.02 3.37 6.50
C PRO A 18 5.20 2.22 7.10
N ASN A 19 3.87 2.35 7.21
CA ASN A 19 3.02 1.29 7.75
C ASN A 19 2.80 0.19 6.72
N ILE A 20 2.44 0.57 5.48
CA ILE A 20 2.32 -0.38 4.37
C ILE A 20 3.64 -1.08 4.13
N ALA A 21 4.78 -0.37 4.15
CA ALA A 21 6.09 -0.99 4.00
C ALA A 21 6.36 -2.07 5.06
N ARG A 22 5.99 -1.82 6.33
CA ARG A 22 6.10 -2.82 7.42
C ARG A 22 5.18 -4.02 7.19
N MET A 23 3.96 -3.80 6.71
CA MET A 23 3.04 -4.89 6.38
C MET A 23 3.55 -5.72 5.20
N PHE A 24 4.03 -5.06 4.16
CA PHE A 24 4.57 -5.68 2.96
C PHE A 24 5.81 -6.54 3.28
N ASP A 25 6.73 -6.05 4.12
CA ASP A 25 7.90 -6.84 4.53
C ASP A 25 7.52 -8.12 5.30
N ARG A 26 6.37 -8.14 5.98
CA ARG A 26 5.88 -9.28 6.74
C ARG A 26 5.07 -10.24 5.88
N ASP A 27 4.17 -9.70 5.06
CA ASP A 27 3.24 -10.46 4.22
C ASP A 27 2.91 -9.64 2.95
N PRO A 28 3.74 -9.79 1.90
CA PRO A 28 3.55 -9.07 0.63
C PRO A 28 2.18 -9.37 0.01
N SER A 29 1.82 -10.66 -0.09
CA SER A 29 0.62 -11.13 -0.77
C SER A 29 -0.65 -10.56 -0.15
N ASN A 30 -0.76 -10.59 1.19
CA ASN A 30 -1.91 -10.03 1.89
C ASN A 30 -1.97 -8.49 1.75
N THR A 31 -0.81 -7.83 1.79
CA THR A 31 -0.73 -6.37 1.63
C THR A 31 -1.19 -5.95 0.22
N GLU A 32 -0.75 -6.65 -0.81
CA GLU A 32 -1.20 -6.44 -2.20
C GLU A 32 -2.70 -6.69 -2.36
N GLN A 33 -3.24 -7.77 -1.77
CA GLN A 33 -4.67 -8.06 -1.81
C GLN A 33 -5.52 -6.97 -1.15
N GLN A 34 -5.09 -6.43 -0.01
CA GLN A 34 -5.80 -5.35 0.67
C GLN A 34 -5.82 -4.07 -0.18
N ILE A 35 -4.67 -3.69 -0.74
CA ILE A 35 -4.60 -2.50 -1.61
C ILE A 35 -5.42 -2.70 -2.88
N GLN A 36 -5.38 -3.88 -3.49
CA GLN A 36 -6.22 -4.19 -4.65
C GLN A 36 -7.72 -4.14 -4.31
N SER A 37 -8.12 -4.63 -3.13
CA SER A 37 -9.51 -4.56 -2.67
C SER A 37 -9.98 -3.12 -2.48
N ILE A 38 -9.14 -2.24 -1.94
CA ILE A 38 -9.44 -0.81 -1.76
C ILE A 38 -9.53 -0.14 -3.14
N ALA A 39 -8.58 -0.41 -4.03
CA ALA A 39 -8.59 0.11 -5.39
C ALA A 39 -9.87 -0.30 -6.14
N ASN A 40 -10.28 -1.57 -6.03
CA ASN A 40 -11.50 -2.08 -6.66
C ASN A 40 -12.78 -1.49 -6.08
N ALA A 41 -12.78 -1.12 -4.80
CA ALA A 41 -13.93 -0.49 -4.16
C ALA A 41 -14.15 0.96 -4.63
N TRP A 42 -13.12 1.60 -5.20
CA TRP A 42 -13.17 2.98 -5.66
C TRP A 42 -13.33 3.01 -7.18
N HIS A 43 -14.19 3.89 -7.70
CA HIS A 43 -14.52 3.93 -9.13
C HIS A 43 -13.31 4.15 -10.07
N GLU A 44 -12.17 4.60 -9.56
CA GLU A 44 -10.97 4.93 -10.33
C GLU A 44 -9.94 3.78 -10.42
N GLY A 45 -10.05 2.72 -9.59
CA GLY A 45 -9.13 1.56 -9.67
C GLY A 45 -7.64 1.85 -9.40
N SER A 46 -7.31 3.04 -8.93
CA SER A 46 -5.92 3.51 -8.76
C SER A 46 -5.24 2.86 -7.55
N ILE A 47 -4.16 2.10 -7.81
CA ILE A 47 -3.33 1.49 -6.76
C ILE A 47 -2.68 2.56 -5.88
N VAL A 48 -2.24 3.68 -6.47
CA VAL A 48 -1.63 4.79 -5.71
C VAL A 48 -2.65 5.42 -4.77
N SER A 49 -3.86 5.72 -5.25
CA SER A 49 -4.92 6.30 -4.43
C SER A 49 -5.32 5.34 -3.30
N ALA A 50 -5.42 4.04 -3.61
CA ALA A 50 -5.70 3.01 -2.62
C ALA A 50 -4.60 2.90 -1.55
N ALA A 51 -3.33 2.95 -1.94
CA ALA A 51 -2.20 2.94 -1.02
C ALA A 51 -2.18 4.18 -0.10
N ILE A 52 -2.52 5.36 -0.62
CA ILE A 52 -2.65 6.59 0.20
C ILE A 52 -3.77 6.44 1.23
N ALA A 53 -4.95 6.00 0.80
CA ALA A 53 -6.08 5.79 1.69
C ALA A 53 -5.76 4.74 2.78
N PHE A 54 -5.10 3.65 2.39
CA PHE A 54 -4.74 2.58 3.30
C PHE A 54 -3.68 2.99 4.32
N GLU A 55 -2.62 3.68 3.89
CA GLU A 55 -1.60 4.22 4.79
C GLU A 55 -2.20 5.19 5.80
N SER A 56 -3.14 6.03 5.34
CA SER A 56 -3.88 6.94 6.22
C SER A 56 -4.69 6.16 7.26
N ASP A 57 -5.47 5.14 6.87
CA ASP A 57 -6.26 4.33 7.82
C ASP A 57 -5.37 3.64 8.87
N LEU A 58 -4.23 3.10 8.45
CA LEU A 58 -3.25 2.46 9.35
C LEU A 58 -2.63 3.45 10.34
N GLY A 59 -2.53 4.73 10.01
CA GLY A 59 -2.00 5.77 10.88
C GLY A 59 -2.98 6.30 11.94
N TYR A 60 -4.29 6.05 11.78
CA TYR A 60 -5.34 6.47 12.73
C TYR A 60 -5.71 5.40 13.77
N LYS A 61 -5.14 4.18 13.66
CA LYS A 61 -5.34 3.07 14.61
C LYS A 61 -4.20 2.96 15.60
#